data_AF-A0A4T0J289-F1
#
_entry.id   AF-A0A4T0J289-F1
#
_cell.length_a   1.000
_cell.length_b   1.000
_cell.length_c   1.000
_cell.angle_alpha   90.00
_cell.angle_beta   90.00
_cell.angle_gamma   90.00
#
_symmetry.space_group_name_H-M   'P 1'
#
loop_
_entity.id
_entity.type
_entity.pdbx_description
1 polymer ?
#
loop_
_entity_poly.entity_id
_entity_poly.type
_entity_poly.pdbx_seq_one_letter_code
_entity_poly.pdbx_strand_id
1 'polypeptide(L)'
;MTHADAQRLKKGEVNLGTSIMAVEFEGGVVIGADSRTTMGSYIANRVTDKLTHIHDRIYCCRSGSAADTQAVADIVAYHLSMFSVQQGERPNTHTAAALFNQLCYGNKDRLSAGIIVAGYDKENGGSVYNIPLGGGMFKQPWAIGGSGSTYVYGYCDATYKDGMNKDETVHFVKNTLALAMSRDGSSGGTIRMCVITDDGVQRLFVPGNELPQFWEPQVNVNKPAHQLAMEAEDNYPASTNNGPVILTIDGLNEESCETEYTMELDAMDTETDSLNVVDNQIDDIMAVDVHTDTFPSSVLILDTNILISNLDFLKSLHSLLRSNLCPPFGIVVPDIVIRELDAQKDSNRGISHLSRAALTWCLDCAKSSNSLVKFERSSLIDAENDDRIIGCAAHLQSKILVLLFTNDKSLAIKAESVGG
;
A
#
# COMPACT_ATOMS: atom_id res chain seq x y z
N MET A 1 -6.50 -10.16 -25.11
CA MET A 1 -6.60 -10.09 -23.64
C MET A 1 -5.32 -9.40 -23.18
N THR A 2 -5.33 -8.07 -23.21
CA THR A 2 -4.14 -7.23 -23.03
C THR A 2 -4.19 -6.60 -21.65
N HIS A 3 -3.07 -6.64 -20.95
CA HIS A 3 -2.81 -6.02 -19.66
C HIS A 3 -3.49 -4.64 -19.56
N ALA A 4 -4.39 -4.50 -18.59
CA ALA A 4 -5.11 -3.25 -18.35
C ALA A 4 -4.16 -2.21 -17.75
N ASP A 5 -3.62 -1.37 -18.63
CA ASP A 5 -3.25 0.05 -18.46
C ASP A 5 -3.14 0.59 -17.03
N ALA A 6 -2.04 0.25 -16.35
CA ALA A 6 -1.53 1.02 -15.21
C ALA A 6 -1.05 2.44 -15.62
N GLN A 7 -1.04 2.77 -16.92
CA GLN A 7 -0.58 4.04 -17.48
C GLN A 7 -1.65 5.16 -17.58
N ARG A 8 -2.82 5.01 -16.97
CA ARG A 8 -3.89 6.04 -17.02
C ARG A 8 -3.98 6.97 -15.82
N LEU A 9 -2.99 6.97 -14.92
CA LEU A 9 -2.95 7.94 -13.84
C LEU A 9 -2.45 9.30 -14.37
N LYS A 10 -3.18 10.38 -14.09
CA LYS A 10 -2.73 11.72 -14.46
C LYS A 10 -1.45 12.07 -13.72
N LYS A 11 -0.63 12.94 -14.30
CA LYS A 11 0.61 13.42 -13.65
C LYS A 11 0.28 14.07 -12.29
N GLY A 12 0.70 13.43 -11.20
CA GLY A 12 0.46 13.86 -9.81
C GLY A 12 -0.64 13.10 -9.07
N GLU A 13 -1.34 12.18 -9.73
CA GLU A 13 -2.40 11.36 -9.13
C GLU A 13 -1.78 10.24 -8.28
N VAL A 14 -2.25 10.12 -7.04
CA VAL A 14 -1.79 9.10 -6.11
C VAL A 14 -2.85 8.01 -6.04
N ASN A 15 -2.48 6.77 -6.36
CA ASN A 15 -3.37 5.62 -6.18
C ASN A 15 -3.46 5.31 -4.67
N LEU A 16 -4.54 5.78 -4.05
CA LEU A 16 -4.83 5.53 -2.64
C LEU A 16 -5.60 4.20 -2.57
N GLY A 17 -4.92 3.10 -2.25
CA GLY A 17 -5.68 1.85 -2.15
C GLY A 17 -6.68 1.88 -1.02
N THR A 18 -7.77 1.16 -1.26
CA THR A 18 -9.03 1.35 -0.56
C THR A 18 -9.89 0.10 -0.73
N SER A 19 -10.58 -0.26 0.35
CA SER A 19 -11.67 -1.23 0.34
C SER A 19 -12.92 -0.55 0.89
N ILE A 20 -13.94 -0.41 0.06
CA ILE A 20 -15.25 0.14 0.44
C ILE A 20 -16.36 -0.84 0.06
N MET A 21 -17.42 -0.88 0.86
CA MET A 21 -18.57 -1.74 0.65
C MET A 21 -19.86 -1.08 1.14
N ALA A 22 -20.98 -1.38 0.49
CA ALA A 22 -22.31 -1.09 0.99
C ALA A 22 -23.24 -2.28 0.72
N VAL A 23 -24.16 -2.57 1.64
CA VAL A 23 -25.10 -3.67 1.55
C VAL A 23 -26.47 -3.23 2.07
N GLU A 24 -27.51 -3.51 1.30
CA GLU A 24 -28.90 -3.34 1.68
C GLU A 24 -29.39 -4.53 2.52
N PHE A 25 -30.19 -4.25 3.53
CA PHE A 25 -30.83 -5.24 4.39
C PHE A 25 -32.27 -4.82 4.72
N GLU A 26 -33.07 -5.73 5.27
CA GLU A 26 -34.45 -5.40 5.63
C GLU A 26 -34.48 -4.29 6.71
N GLY A 27 -34.91 -3.09 6.32
CA GLY A 27 -35.01 -1.91 7.18
C GLY A 27 -33.86 -0.91 7.07
N GLY A 28 -32.86 -1.12 6.19
CA GLY A 28 -31.77 -0.16 6.04
C GLY A 28 -30.62 -0.57 5.14
N VAL A 29 -29.48 0.09 5.35
CA VAL A 29 -28.20 -0.24 4.69
C VAL A 29 -27.06 -0.26 5.71
N VAL A 30 -26.04 -1.07 5.44
CA VAL A 30 -24.75 -1.02 6.12
C VAL A 30 -23.69 -0.60 5.11
N ILE A 31 -22.92 0.42 5.43
CA ILE A 31 -21.72 0.79 4.69
C ILE A 31 -20.48 0.53 5.52
N GLY A 32 -19.36 0.26 4.85
CA GLY A 32 -18.08 0.04 5.51
C GLY A 32 -16.89 0.39 4.65
N ALA A 33 -15.79 0.74 5.30
CA ALA A 33 -14.52 1.02 4.66
C ALA A 33 -13.34 0.66 5.57
N ASP A 34 -12.19 0.38 4.94
CA ASP A 34 -10.89 0.41 5.62
C ASP A 34 -10.46 1.87 5.89
N SER A 35 -9.36 2.06 6.65
CA SER A 35 -8.91 3.38 7.07
C SER A 35 -7.51 3.78 6.60
N ARG A 36 -6.83 2.91 5.84
CA ARG A 36 -5.48 3.20 5.32
C ARG A 36 -5.55 4.13 4.11
N THR A 37 -4.57 5.00 3.97
CA THR A 37 -4.35 5.83 2.79
C THR A 37 -2.87 5.76 2.44
N THR A 38 -2.56 5.23 1.26
CA THR A 38 -1.18 4.99 0.80
C THR A 38 -0.78 5.97 -0.30
N MET A 39 0.51 6.29 -0.38
CA MET A 39 1.14 7.01 -1.48
C MET A 39 2.24 6.13 -2.06
N GLY A 40 1.88 5.24 -2.98
CA GLY A 40 2.74 4.12 -3.36
C GLY A 40 2.87 3.14 -2.19
N SER A 41 4.10 2.78 -1.83
CA SER A 41 4.41 1.93 -0.68
C SER A 41 4.24 2.64 0.67
N TYR A 42 4.33 3.97 0.70
CA TYR A 42 4.26 4.76 1.94
C TYR A 42 2.83 4.86 2.48
N ILE A 43 2.61 4.55 3.76
CA ILE A 43 1.31 4.74 4.41
C ILE A 43 1.21 6.18 4.95
N ALA A 44 0.55 7.05 4.19
CA ALA A 44 0.36 8.45 4.59
C ALA A 44 -0.61 8.64 5.77
N ASN A 45 -1.62 7.77 5.90
CA ASN A 45 -2.52 7.79 7.04
C ASN A 45 -3.07 6.38 7.32
N ARG A 46 -3.16 5.99 8.60
CA ARG A 46 -3.65 4.67 9.04
C ARG A 46 -5.12 4.69 9.49
N VAL A 47 -5.72 5.86 9.72
CA VAL A 47 -7.02 6.01 10.42
C VAL A 47 -8.06 6.91 9.70
N THR A 48 -7.86 7.18 8.40
CA THR A 48 -8.74 7.99 7.55
C THR A 48 -10.19 7.52 7.62
N ASP A 49 -11.14 8.46 7.72
CA ASP A 49 -12.57 8.16 7.55
C ASP A 49 -12.98 8.32 6.07
N LYS A 50 -13.27 7.18 5.43
CA LYS A 50 -13.71 7.12 4.03
C LYS A 50 -15.24 7.13 3.89
N LEU A 51 -15.96 7.18 5.01
CA LEU A 51 -17.42 7.29 5.05
C LEU A 51 -17.79 8.75 5.29
N THR A 52 -18.25 9.44 4.25
CA THR A 52 -18.63 10.85 4.34
C THR A 52 -20.13 10.98 4.51
N HIS A 53 -20.54 11.75 5.53
CA HIS A 53 -21.93 12.16 5.72
C HIS A 53 -22.32 13.17 4.65
N ILE A 54 -23.35 12.85 3.85
CA ILE A 54 -23.87 13.73 2.80
C ILE A 54 -25.14 14.44 3.27
N HIS A 55 -26.03 13.72 3.97
CA HIS A 55 -27.25 14.24 4.59
C HIS A 55 -27.71 13.31 5.73
N ASP A 56 -28.70 13.71 6.53
CA ASP A 56 -29.25 12.98 7.70
C ASP A 56 -29.27 11.43 7.63
N ARG A 57 -29.60 10.87 6.46
CA ARG A 57 -29.73 9.43 6.21
C ARG A 57 -29.01 8.98 4.93
N ILE A 58 -28.07 9.78 4.43
CA ILE A 58 -27.33 9.49 3.20
C ILE A 58 -25.85 9.68 3.46
N TYR A 59 -25.09 8.63 3.16
CA TYR A 59 -23.63 8.64 3.24
C TYR A 59 -23.06 8.23 1.88
N CYS A 60 -21.79 8.56 1.67
CA CYS A 60 -21.02 7.97 0.60
C CYS A 60 -19.71 7.36 1.10
N CYS A 61 -19.29 6.28 0.43
CA CYS A 61 -17.95 5.73 0.54
C CYS A 61 -17.10 6.29 -0.58
N ARG A 62 -15.89 6.75 -0.27
CA ARG A 62 -14.98 7.39 -1.22
C ARG A 62 -13.80 6.49 -1.55
N SER A 63 -13.51 6.32 -2.84
CA SER A 63 -12.33 5.62 -3.37
C SER A 63 -11.77 6.35 -4.60
N GLY A 64 -10.45 6.23 -4.82
CA GLY A 64 -9.73 7.00 -5.85
C GLY A 64 -8.98 8.19 -5.26
N SER A 65 -8.86 9.28 -6.01
CA SER A 65 -8.19 10.50 -5.55
C SER A 65 -8.92 11.10 -4.35
N ALA A 66 -8.22 11.27 -3.22
CA ALA A 66 -8.81 11.85 -2.01
C ALA A 66 -9.33 13.27 -2.27
N ALA A 67 -8.57 14.09 -3.00
CA ALA A 67 -8.96 15.46 -3.31
C ALA A 67 -10.22 15.51 -4.17
N ASP A 68 -10.28 14.70 -5.23
CA ASP A 68 -11.43 14.66 -6.14
C ASP A 68 -12.69 14.19 -5.40
N THR A 69 -12.58 13.09 -4.67
CA THR A 69 -13.73 12.50 -3.97
C THR A 69 -14.25 13.38 -2.83
N GLN A 70 -13.37 14.11 -2.12
CA GLN A 70 -13.78 15.09 -1.11
C GLN A 70 -14.52 16.26 -1.75
N ALA A 71 -13.94 16.87 -2.80
CA ALA A 71 -14.57 18.00 -3.46
C ALA A 71 -15.96 17.65 -4.02
N VAL A 72 -16.10 16.49 -4.66
CA VAL A 72 -17.40 16.03 -5.16
C VAL A 72 -18.38 15.80 -4.01
N ALA A 73 -17.96 15.16 -2.92
CA ALA A 73 -18.83 14.93 -1.76
C ALA A 73 -19.32 16.24 -1.14
N ASP A 74 -18.45 17.25 -0.98
CA ASP A 74 -18.80 18.56 -0.42
C ASP A 74 -19.81 19.32 -1.31
N ILE A 75 -19.59 19.29 -2.64
CA ILE A 75 -20.52 19.90 -3.60
C ILE A 75 -21.90 19.23 -3.53
N VAL A 76 -21.95 17.89 -3.49
CA VAL A 76 -23.21 17.15 -3.41
C VAL A 76 -23.92 17.42 -2.09
N ALA A 77 -23.20 17.42 -0.95
CA ALA A 77 -23.77 17.72 0.36
C ALA A 77 -24.38 19.13 0.41
N TYR A 78 -23.70 20.12 -0.17
CA TYR A 78 -24.22 21.49 -0.30
C TYR A 78 -25.52 21.53 -1.12
N HIS A 79 -25.54 20.91 -2.30
CA HIS A 79 -26.73 20.90 -3.15
C HIS A 79 -27.90 20.14 -2.51
N LEU A 80 -27.64 19.01 -1.82
CA LEU A 80 -28.67 18.27 -1.10
C LEU A 80 -29.27 19.07 0.04
N SER A 81 -28.42 19.77 0.80
CA SER A 81 -28.87 20.62 1.90
C SER A 81 -29.80 21.72 1.39
N MET A 82 -29.41 22.39 0.30
CA MET A 82 -30.25 23.40 -0.35
C MET A 82 -31.57 22.82 -0.86
N PHE A 83 -31.53 21.65 -1.52
CA PHE A 83 -32.72 20.95 -2.00
C PHE A 83 -33.69 20.63 -0.85
N SER A 84 -33.18 20.12 0.29
CA SER A 84 -34.00 19.77 1.44
C SER A 84 -34.73 20.97 2.04
N VAL A 85 -34.06 22.12 2.13
CA VAL A 85 -34.65 23.36 2.65
C VAL A 85 -35.74 23.89 1.72
N GLN A 86 -35.54 23.78 0.40
CA GLN A 86 -36.52 24.24 -0.59
C GLN A 86 -37.76 23.35 -0.64
N GLN A 87 -37.59 22.03 -0.52
CA GLN A 87 -38.70 21.08 -0.58
C GLN A 87 -39.38 20.88 0.78
N GLY A 88 -38.73 21.26 1.89
CA GLY A 88 -39.22 21.02 3.24
C GLY A 88 -39.19 19.55 3.65
N GLU A 89 -38.50 18.70 2.89
CA GLU A 89 -38.43 17.25 3.09
C GLU A 89 -37.01 16.73 2.89
N ARG A 90 -36.73 15.55 3.46
CA ARG A 90 -35.42 14.89 3.32
C ARG A 90 -35.24 14.39 1.87
N PRO A 91 -34.05 14.54 1.27
CA PRO A 91 -33.78 14.04 -0.06
C PRO A 91 -33.78 12.51 -0.09
N ASN A 92 -34.20 11.94 -1.22
CA ASN A 92 -34.08 10.51 -1.49
C ASN A 92 -32.63 10.12 -1.81
N THR A 93 -32.28 8.86 -1.55
CA THR A 93 -30.94 8.32 -1.85
C THR A 93 -30.62 8.40 -3.35
N HIS A 94 -31.62 8.16 -4.19
CA HIS A 94 -31.50 8.30 -5.65
C HIS A 94 -31.09 9.73 -6.08
N THR A 95 -31.64 10.76 -5.43
CA THR A 95 -31.32 12.17 -5.76
C THR A 95 -29.85 12.48 -5.47
N ALA A 96 -29.32 11.97 -4.35
CA ALA A 96 -27.89 12.06 -4.06
C ALA A 96 -27.05 11.34 -5.12
N ALA A 97 -27.40 10.09 -5.43
CA ALA A 97 -26.69 9.29 -6.43
C ALA A 97 -26.70 9.96 -7.82
N ALA A 98 -27.81 10.57 -8.22
CA ALA A 98 -27.92 11.30 -9.48
C ALA A 98 -27.00 12.52 -9.55
N LEU A 99 -26.84 13.26 -8.45
CA LEU A 99 -25.90 14.40 -8.39
C LEU A 99 -24.44 13.94 -8.44
N PHE A 100 -24.08 12.87 -7.73
CA PHE A 100 -22.77 12.24 -7.86
C PHE A 100 -22.53 11.78 -9.30
N ASN A 101 -23.49 11.08 -9.90
CA ASN A 101 -23.42 10.63 -11.28
C ASN A 101 -23.18 11.78 -12.26
N GLN A 102 -23.94 12.88 -12.16
CA GLN A 102 -23.78 14.03 -13.03
C GLN A 102 -22.39 14.66 -12.94
N LEU A 103 -21.86 14.83 -11.71
CA LEU A 103 -20.54 15.41 -11.48
C LEU A 103 -19.42 14.47 -11.95
N CYS A 104 -19.50 13.19 -11.60
CA CYS A 104 -18.51 12.19 -11.97
C CYS A 104 -18.51 11.94 -13.49
N TYR A 105 -19.66 11.75 -14.11
CA TYR A 105 -19.76 11.50 -15.55
C TYR A 105 -19.33 12.71 -16.38
N GLY A 106 -19.79 13.91 -15.99
CA GLY A 106 -19.43 15.16 -16.67
C GLY A 106 -17.94 15.49 -16.60
N ASN A 107 -17.23 14.93 -15.63
CA ASN A 107 -15.80 15.15 -15.42
C ASN A 107 -14.99 13.84 -15.44
N LYS A 108 -15.48 12.77 -16.06
CA LYS A 108 -14.85 11.44 -16.01
C LYS A 108 -13.41 11.40 -16.52
N ASP A 109 -13.07 12.28 -17.45
CA ASP A 109 -11.70 12.38 -17.99
C ASP A 109 -10.79 13.22 -17.08
N ARG A 110 -11.35 13.92 -16.09
CA ARG A 110 -10.65 14.85 -15.18
C ARG A 110 -10.61 14.38 -13.73
N LEU A 111 -11.62 13.65 -13.27
CA LEU A 111 -11.72 13.12 -11.91
C LEU A 111 -11.37 11.64 -11.84
N SER A 112 -10.86 11.24 -10.69
CA SER A 112 -10.68 9.85 -10.29
C SER A 112 -11.49 9.59 -9.03
N ALA A 113 -12.77 9.28 -9.23
CA ALA A 113 -13.74 9.12 -8.15
C ALA A 113 -14.58 7.86 -8.36
N GLY A 114 -14.36 6.85 -7.51
CA GLY A 114 -15.27 5.74 -7.30
C GLY A 114 -16.09 6.00 -6.05
N ILE A 115 -17.40 6.17 -6.20
CA ILE A 115 -18.31 6.52 -5.11
C ILE A 115 -19.37 5.43 -4.95
N ILE A 116 -19.57 4.96 -3.72
CA ILE A 116 -20.77 4.20 -3.38
C ILE A 116 -21.65 5.10 -2.54
N VAL A 117 -22.87 5.37 -2.99
CA VAL A 117 -23.87 6.15 -2.26
C VAL A 117 -24.85 5.19 -1.64
N ALA A 118 -25.07 5.29 -0.34
CA ALA A 118 -26.05 4.48 0.35
C ALA A 118 -26.80 5.31 1.38
N GLY A 119 -28.08 5.00 1.54
CA GLY A 119 -28.93 5.73 2.46
C GLY A 119 -30.25 5.03 2.70
N TYR A 120 -31.07 5.71 3.50
CA TYR A 120 -32.44 5.32 3.77
C TYR A 120 -33.38 6.49 3.46
N ASP A 121 -34.45 6.22 2.72
CA ASP A 121 -35.57 7.14 2.54
C ASP A 121 -36.92 6.42 2.72
N LYS A 122 -37.97 7.19 3.00
CA LYS A 122 -39.30 6.64 3.33
C LYS A 122 -39.97 5.94 2.16
N GLU A 123 -39.62 6.31 0.93
CA GLU A 123 -40.25 5.79 -0.28
C GLU A 123 -39.65 4.45 -0.70
N ASN A 124 -38.33 4.32 -0.64
CA ASN A 124 -37.59 3.18 -1.18
C ASN A 124 -36.92 2.33 -0.10
N GLY A 125 -36.96 2.75 1.16
CA GLY A 125 -36.23 2.10 2.25
C GLY A 125 -34.72 2.27 2.10
N GLY A 126 -33.97 1.23 2.46
CA GLY A 126 -32.53 1.17 2.22
C GLY A 126 -32.23 1.10 0.72
N SER A 127 -31.20 1.80 0.24
CA SER A 127 -30.77 1.67 -1.16
C SER A 127 -29.28 1.93 -1.32
N VAL A 128 -28.66 1.18 -2.22
CA VAL A 128 -27.23 1.28 -2.57
C VAL A 128 -27.09 1.59 -4.06
N TYR A 129 -26.28 2.60 -4.36
CA TYR A 129 -25.94 3.04 -5.72
C TYR A 129 -24.43 3.08 -5.90
N ASN A 130 -23.92 2.38 -6.91
CA ASN A 130 -22.51 2.39 -7.29
C ASN A 130 -22.27 3.35 -8.45
N ILE A 131 -21.34 4.29 -8.27
CA ILE A 131 -20.82 5.21 -9.28
C ILE A 131 -19.33 4.88 -9.49
N PRO A 132 -19.00 3.96 -10.41
CA PRO A 132 -17.60 3.61 -10.69
C PRO A 132 -16.87 4.77 -11.38
N LEU A 133 -15.55 4.64 -11.55
CA LEU A 133 -14.68 5.65 -12.18
C LEU A 133 -15.18 6.16 -13.55
N GLY A 134 -15.90 5.33 -14.31
CA GLY A 134 -16.52 5.73 -15.58
C GLY A 134 -17.70 6.71 -15.46
N GLY A 135 -18.15 6.98 -14.24
CA GLY A 135 -19.27 7.88 -13.94
C GLY A 135 -20.64 7.30 -14.23
N GLY A 136 -20.79 5.99 -14.45
CA GLY A 136 -22.10 5.33 -14.55
C GLY A 136 -22.85 5.34 -13.21
N MET A 137 -24.12 4.93 -13.18
CA MET A 137 -24.89 4.79 -11.94
C MET A 137 -25.66 3.47 -11.97
N PHE A 138 -25.44 2.62 -10.96
CA PHE A 138 -26.02 1.30 -10.89
C PHE A 138 -26.63 1.07 -9.50
N LYS A 139 -27.93 0.78 -9.44
CA LYS A 139 -28.59 0.34 -8.20
C LYS A 139 -28.36 -1.16 -8.03
N GLN A 140 -27.86 -1.59 -6.87
CA GLN A 140 -27.58 -3.00 -6.57
C GLN A 140 -27.87 -3.29 -5.09
N PRO A 141 -28.19 -4.54 -4.71
CA PRO A 141 -28.40 -4.89 -3.31
C PRO A 141 -27.12 -4.78 -2.47
N TRP A 142 -25.96 -4.90 -3.11
CA TRP A 142 -24.67 -4.62 -2.51
C TRP A 142 -23.70 -4.10 -3.58
N ALA A 143 -22.68 -3.37 -3.12
CA ALA A 143 -21.62 -2.85 -3.96
C ALA A 143 -20.29 -2.90 -3.21
N ILE A 144 -19.21 -3.20 -3.94
CA ILE A 144 -17.83 -3.10 -3.46
C ILE A 144 -17.03 -2.19 -4.39
N GLY A 145 -16.00 -1.55 -3.86
CA GLY A 145 -15.15 -0.64 -4.64
C GLY A 145 -13.76 -0.44 -4.03
N GLY A 146 -12.91 0.25 -4.79
CA GLY A 146 -11.49 0.44 -4.48
C GLY A 146 -10.62 -0.76 -4.89
N SER A 147 -9.30 -0.65 -4.68
CA SER A 147 -8.31 -1.66 -5.06
C SER A 147 -8.59 -3.03 -4.43
N GLY A 148 -9.00 -3.05 -3.15
CA GLY A 148 -9.18 -4.30 -2.42
C GLY A 148 -10.44 -5.07 -2.79
N SER A 149 -11.38 -4.43 -3.50
CA SER A 149 -12.60 -5.10 -3.97
C SER A 149 -12.30 -6.28 -4.90
N THR A 150 -11.20 -6.24 -5.65
CA THR A 150 -10.82 -7.28 -6.61
C THR A 150 -10.60 -8.65 -5.97
N TYR A 151 -10.18 -8.69 -4.71
CA TYR A 151 -9.88 -9.92 -3.98
C TYR A 151 -11.10 -10.61 -3.37
N VAL A 152 -12.25 -9.92 -3.29
CA VAL A 152 -13.40 -10.38 -2.50
C VAL A 152 -14.68 -10.61 -3.30
N TYR A 153 -14.67 -10.45 -4.62
CA TYR A 153 -15.82 -10.78 -5.49
C TYR A 153 -16.35 -12.20 -5.24
N GLY A 154 -15.48 -13.21 -5.28
CA GLY A 154 -15.89 -14.61 -5.07
C GLY A 154 -16.46 -14.88 -3.67
N TYR A 155 -15.96 -14.19 -2.64
CA TYR A 155 -16.52 -14.29 -1.28
C TYR A 155 -17.90 -13.63 -1.21
N CYS A 156 -18.06 -12.43 -1.79
CA CYS A 156 -19.34 -11.74 -1.83
C CYS A 156 -20.40 -12.55 -2.56
N ASP A 157 -20.09 -13.07 -3.74
CA ASP A 157 -21.01 -13.87 -4.57
C ASP A 157 -21.44 -15.17 -3.87
N ALA A 158 -20.54 -15.81 -3.11
CA ALA A 158 -20.85 -17.05 -2.40
C ALA A 158 -21.57 -16.84 -1.06
N THR A 159 -21.38 -15.69 -0.42
CA THR A 159 -21.85 -15.44 0.96
C THR A 159 -23.11 -14.59 1.02
N TYR A 160 -23.32 -13.70 0.05
CA TYR A 160 -24.50 -12.85 -0.01
C TYR A 160 -25.79 -13.69 -0.10
N LYS A 161 -26.83 -13.22 0.59
CA LYS A 161 -28.15 -13.83 0.65
C LYS A 161 -29.18 -12.72 0.65
N ASP A 162 -30.22 -12.89 -0.14
CA ASP A 162 -31.36 -11.97 -0.11
C ASP A 162 -32.02 -12.02 1.28
N GLY A 163 -32.44 -10.85 1.78
CA GLY A 163 -33.14 -10.76 3.07
C GLY A 163 -32.28 -10.98 4.31
N MET A 164 -30.97 -10.70 4.24
CA MET A 164 -30.13 -10.64 5.44
C MET A 164 -30.74 -9.65 6.46
N ASN A 165 -30.64 -9.99 7.74
CA ASN A 165 -30.96 -9.04 8.81
C ASN A 165 -29.77 -8.09 9.08
N LYS A 166 -29.98 -7.10 9.96
CA LYS A 166 -28.95 -6.11 10.34
C LYS A 166 -27.63 -6.75 10.79
N ASP A 167 -27.69 -7.72 11.71
CA ASP A 167 -26.48 -8.28 12.33
C ASP A 167 -25.71 -9.18 11.35
N GLU A 168 -26.43 -9.97 10.54
CA GLU A 168 -25.86 -10.74 9.43
C GLU A 168 -25.16 -9.82 8.43
N THR A 169 -25.78 -8.68 8.10
CA THR A 169 -25.24 -7.71 7.16
C THR A 169 -23.99 -7.03 7.71
N VAL A 170 -24.00 -6.63 8.99
CA VAL A 170 -22.80 -6.09 9.66
C VAL A 170 -21.67 -7.13 9.67
N HIS A 171 -21.97 -8.39 9.94
CA HIS A 171 -20.99 -9.47 9.90
C HIS A 171 -20.42 -9.68 8.49
N PHE A 172 -21.28 -9.66 7.47
CA PHE A 172 -20.89 -9.77 6.08
C PHE A 172 -19.94 -8.64 5.66
N VAL A 173 -20.31 -7.38 5.92
CA VAL A 173 -19.45 -6.22 5.60
C VAL A 173 -18.11 -6.29 6.33
N LYS A 174 -18.13 -6.61 7.63
CA LYS A 174 -16.91 -6.73 8.44
C LYS A 174 -15.95 -7.78 7.90
N ASN A 175 -16.46 -8.97 7.56
CA ASN A 175 -15.63 -10.07 7.05
C ASN A 175 -15.09 -9.75 5.65
N THR A 176 -15.91 -9.18 4.77
CA THR A 176 -15.48 -8.78 3.42
C THR A 176 -14.33 -7.79 3.48
N LEU A 177 -14.44 -6.75 4.32
CA LEU A 177 -13.37 -5.76 4.46
C LEU A 177 -12.10 -6.36 5.07
N ALA A 178 -12.23 -7.22 6.08
CA ALA A 178 -11.07 -7.90 6.68
C ALA A 178 -10.35 -8.82 5.68
N LEU A 179 -11.09 -9.57 4.87
CA LEU A 179 -10.51 -10.38 3.77
C LEU A 179 -9.81 -9.50 2.74
N ALA A 180 -10.43 -8.39 2.32
CA ALA A 180 -9.81 -7.46 1.39
C ALA A 180 -8.51 -6.87 1.96
N MET A 181 -8.52 -6.43 3.22
CA MET A 181 -7.35 -5.88 3.92
C MET A 181 -6.21 -6.89 4.08
N SER A 182 -6.51 -8.20 4.19
CA SER A 182 -5.48 -9.24 4.29
C SER A 182 -4.70 -9.46 2.98
N ARG A 183 -5.30 -9.12 1.82
CA ARG A 183 -4.72 -9.37 0.50
C ARG A 183 -4.29 -8.12 -0.25
N ASP A 184 -5.00 -7.02 -0.08
CA ASP A 184 -4.67 -5.74 -0.72
C ASP A 184 -3.68 -4.94 0.15
N GLY A 185 -2.42 -4.84 -0.29
CA GLY A 185 -1.37 -4.13 0.44
C GLY A 185 -1.67 -2.64 0.67
N SER A 186 -2.51 -2.04 -0.17
CA SER A 186 -2.88 -0.64 -0.05
C SER A 186 -4.13 -0.41 0.83
N SER A 187 -4.83 -1.47 1.22
CA SER A 187 -5.92 -1.42 2.22
C SER A 187 -5.39 -1.82 3.60
N GLY A 188 -6.02 -1.33 4.67
CA GLY A 188 -5.65 -1.73 6.03
C GLY A 188 -6.06 -0.77 7.14
N GLY A 189 -5.43 -0.92 8.31
CA GLY A 189 -5.74 -0.12 9.49
C GLY A 189 -6.94 -0.70 10.26
N THR A 190 -8.07 0.01 10.24
CA THR A 190 -9.27 -0.30 11.00
C THR A 190 -10.47 -0.40 10.07
N ILE A 191 -11.54 -1.07 10.51
CA ILE A 191 -12.83 -1.05 9.80
C ILE A 191 -13.74 -0.03 10.46
N ARG A 192 -14.25 0.90 9.66
CA ARG A 192 -15.33 1.81 10.05
C ARG A 192 -16.58 1.39 9.30
N MET A 193 -17.72 1.33 10.00
CA MET A 193 -19.01 1.04 9.39
C MET A 193 -20.08 2.02 9.88
N CYS A 194 -21.14 2.18 9.10
CA CYS A 194 -22.36 2.87 9.51
C CYS A 194 -23.57 2.01 9.16
N VAL A 195 -24.44 1.77 10.14
CA VAL A 195 -25.77 1.22 9.92
C VAL A 195 -26.75 2.38 9.80
N ILE A 196 -27.47 2.47 8.70
CA ILE A 196 -28.38 3.57 8.38
C ILE A 196 -29.80 2.99 8.26
N THR A 197 -30.72 3.53 9.04
CA THR A 197 -32.13 3.10 9.16
C THR A 197 -33.04 4.33 9.24
N ASP A 198 -34.36 4.15 9.27
CA ASP A 198 -35.30 5.26 9.51
C ASP A 198 -34.98 5.98 10.84
N ASP A 199 -34.81 5.20 11.91
CA ASP A 199 -34.58 5.68 13.26
C ASP A 199 -33.31 6.52 13.39
N GLY A 200 -32.25 6.15 12.68
CA GLY A 200 -30.94 6.73 12.94
C GLY A 200 -29.80 6.18 12.11
N VAL A 201 -28.62 6.76 12.39
CA VAL A 201 -27.33 6.27 11.92
C VAL A 201 -26.53 5.81 13.13
N GLN A 202 -26.09 4.56 13.11
CA GLN A 202 -25.22 3.98 14.13
C GLN A 202 -23.84 3.73 13.53
N ARG A 203 -22.81 4.41 14.03
CA ARG A 203 -21.43 4.15 13.62
C ARG A 203 -20.85 2.99 14.43
N LEU A 204 -20.16 2.09 13.74
CA LEU A 204 -19.44 0.95 14.32
C LEU A 204 -17.96 1.08 13.96
N PHE A 205 -17.11 0.63 14.87
CA PHE A 205 -15.66 0.68 14.72
C PHE A 205 -15.06 -0.66 15.15
N VAL A 206 -14.18 -1.21 14.32
CA VAL A 206 -13.42 -2.42 14.63
C VAL A 206 -11.94 -2.05 14.57
N PRO A 207 -11.24 -2.04 15.71
CA PRO A 207 -9.82 -1.73 15.73
C PRO A 207 -9.01 -2.85 15.05
N GLY A 208 -7.80 -2.52 14.59
CA GLY A 208 -6.98 -3.42 13.77
C GLY A 208 -6.65 -4.76 14.46
N ASN A 209 -6.51 -4.75 15.78
CA ASN A 209 -6.26 -5.93 16.60
C ASN A 209 -7.50 -6.82 16.84
N GLU A 210 -8.69 -6.36 16.47
CA GLU A 210 -9.97 -7.08 16.61
C GLU A 210 -10.59 -7.42 15.24
N LEU A 211 -9.83 -7.26 14.16
CA LEU A 211 -10.27 -7.69 12.83
C LEU A 211 -10.48 -9.21 12.83
N PRO A 212 -11.53 -9.70 12.16
CA PRO A 212 -11.71 -11.14 11.94
C PRO A 212 -10.45 -11.76 11.32
N GLN A 213 -9.96 -12.83 11.96
CA GLN A 213 -8.85 -13.61 11.43
C GLN A 213 -9.39 -14.75 10.57
N PHE A 214 -8.81 -14.91 9.39
CA PHE A 214 -9.08 -16.03 8.49
C PHE A 214 -7.85 -16.93 8.42
N TRP A 215 -7.94 -18.03 7.67
CA TRP A 215 -6.82 -18.93 7.52
C TRP A 215 -5.61 -18.20 6.90
N GLU A 216 -4.51 -18.19 7.64
CA GLU A 216 -3.20 -17.75 7.19
C GLU A 216 -2.19 -18.88 7.48
N PRO A 217 -1.17 -19.08 6.64
CA PRO A 217 -0.12 -20.05 6.93
C PRO A 217 0.54 -19.71 8.27
N GLN A 218 0.59 -20.69 9.17
CA GLN A 218 1.19 -20.55 10.49
C GLN A 218 2.71 -20.40 10.35
N VAL A 219 3.22 -19.17 10.37
CA VAL A 219 4.66 -18.92 10.49
C VAL A 219 5.03 -19.01 11.96
N ASN A 220 5.66 -20.12 12.37
CA ASN A 220 6.06 -20.33 13.76
C ASN A 220 7.34 -19.52 14.06
N VAL A 221 7.17 -18.23 14.38
CA VAL A 221 8.25 -17.26 14.65
C VAL A 221 9.19 -17.63 15.81
N ASN A 222 8.82 -18.63 16.63
CA ASN A 222 9.67 -19.12 17.73
C ASN A 222 10.53 -20.33 17.36
N LYS A 223 10.39 -20.89 16.16
CA LYS A 223 11.31 -21.92 15.69
C LYS A 223 12.60 -21.26 15.18
N PRO A 224 13.79 -21.70 15.62
CA PRO A 224 15.03 -21.19 15.08
C PRO A 224 15.06 -21.41 13.56
N ALA A 225 15.54 -20.43 12.81
CA ALA A 225 15.41 -20.35 11.34
C ALA A 225 15.83 -21.64 10.59
N HIS A 226 16.83 -22.37 11.11
CA HIS A 226 17.26 -23.65 10.52
C HIS A 226 16.17 -24.74 10.55
N GLN A 227 15.32 -24.74 11.57
CA GLN A 227 14.27 -25.76 11.75
C GLN A 227 13.04 -25.44 10.90
N LEU A 228 12.78 -24.15 10.65
CA LEU A 228 11.78 -23.70 9.66
C LEU A 228 12.23 -24.04 8.23
N ALA A 229 13.52 -23.94 7.93
CA ALA A 229 14.09 -24.32 6.64
C ALA A 229 13.99 -25.84 6.38
N MET A 230 14.28 -26.67 7.39
CA MET A 230 14.18 -28.14 7.26
C MET A 230 12.73 -28.63 7.10
N GLU A 231 11.76 -28.02 7.80
CA GLU A 231 10.35 -28.39 7.64
C GLU A 231 9.74 -27.88 6.31
N ALA A 232 10.29 -26.80 5.74
CA ALA A 232 9.95 -26.34 4.40
C ALA A 232 10.44 -27.34 3.33
N GLU A 233 11.60 -27.97 3.52
CA GLU A 233 12.12 -29.01 2.61
C GLU A 233 11.31 -30.32 2.64
N ASP A 234 10.74 -30.70 3.78
CA ASP A 234 9.97 -31.96 3.91
C ASP A 234 8.50 -31.85 3.42
N ASN A 235 7.91 -30.64 3.48
CA ASN A 235 6.51 -30.42 3.02
C ASN A 235 6.40 -29.80 1.62
N TYR A 236 7.48 -29.25 1.07
CA TYR A 236 7.60 -28.90 -0.34
C TYR A 236 8.71 -29.77 -0.91
N PRO A 237 8.41 -30.86 -1.66
CA PRO A 237 9.45 -31.61 -2.35
C PRO A 237 10.19 -30.60 -3.22
N ALA A 238 11.48 -30.38 -2.91
CA ALA A 238 12.38 -29.41 -3.52
C ALA A 238 11.79 -28.83 -4.80
N SER A 239 11.07 -27.71 -4.69
CA SER A 239 10.68 -26.98 -5.88
C SER A 239 11.99 -26.63 -6.54
N THR A 240 12.16 -27.02 -7.79
CA THR A 240 13.30 -26.71 -8.64
C THR A 240 13.36 -25.22 -8.99
N ASN A 241 12.96 -24.34 -8.07
CA ASN A 241 12.94 -22.91 -8.26
C ASN A 241 14.37 -22.38 -8.16
N ASN A 242 14.93 -22.00 -9.31
CA ASN A 242 16.25 -21.38 -9.45
C ASN A 242 16.22 -19.86 -9.17
N GLY A 243 15.22 -19.36 -8.41
CA GLY A 243 15.01 -17.92 -8.12
C GLY A 243 15.49 -17.52 -6.71
N PRO A 244 15.73 -16.23 -6.43
CA PRO A 244 16.37 -15.79 -5.20
C PRO A 244 15.46 -16.03 -3.98
N VAL A 245 16.04 -16.33 -2.82
CA VAL A 245 15.27 -16.50 -1.59
C VAL A 245 14.79 -15.12 -1.12
N ILE A 246 13.49 -14.97 -0.87
CA ILE A 246 12.91 -13.66 -0.54
C ILE A 246 12.82 -13.50 0.97
N LEU A 247 13.35 -12.39 1.48
CA LEU A 247 13.20 -11.94 2.86
C LEU A 247 12.32 -10.69 2.88
N THR A 248 11.08 -10.85 3.37
CA THR A 248 10.19 -9.73 3.63
C THR A 248 10.21 -9.38 5.12
N ILE A 249 10.20 -8.08 5.44
CA ILE A 249 9.85 -7.62 6.79
C ILE A 249 8.39 -7.16 6.75
N ASP A 250 7.51 -7.98 7.31
CA ASP A 250 6.19 -7.52 7.73
C ASP A 250 6.29 -6.98 9.16
N GLY A 251 6.18 -5.66 9.31
CA GLY A 251 5.87 -5.03 10.60
C GLY A 251 6.91 -5.17 11.72
N LEU A 252 8.08 -4.54 11.58
CA LEU A 252 8.77 -4.05 12.77
C LEU A 252 7.97 -2.86 13.31
N ASN A 253 7.42 -3.03 14.52
CA ASN A 253 6.71 -1.99 15.27
C ASN A 253 7.50 -0.66 15.27
N GLU A 254 6.94 0.38 14.64
CA GLU A 254 7.41 1.77 14.74
C GLU A 254 7.00 2.46 16.06
N GLU A 255 6.65 1.70 17.11
CA GLU A 255 6.58 2.27 18.45
C GLU A 255 8.00 2.45 19.01
N SER A 256 8.77 3.41 18.48
CA SER A 256 9.89 4.09 19.21
C SER A 256 10.77 5.08 18.43
N CYS A 257 10.54 5.44 17.16
CA CYS A 257 11.50 6.32 16.45
C CYS A 257 11.01 7.73 16.05
N GLU A 258 9.74 8.10 16.26
CA GLU A 258 9.26 9.42 15.82
C GLU A 258 9.57 10.58 16.80
N THR A 259 10.03 10.30 18.03
CA THR A 259 10.13 11.35 19.07
C THR A 259 11.52 11.99 19.23
N GLU A 260 12.58 11.46 18.62
CA GLU A 260 13.93 12.03 18.77
C GLU A 260 14.41 12.88 17.57
N TYR A 261 13.86 12.69 16.36
CA TYR A 261 14.38 13.38 15.17
C TYR A 261 13.81 14.79 14.92
N THR A 262 12.67 15.15 15.51
CA THR A 262 12.05 16.47 15.28
C THR A 262 12.63 17.59 16.15
N MET A 263 13.40 17.29 17.20
CA MET A 263 13.95 18.32 18.10
C MET A 263 15.41 18.71 17.82
N GLU A 264 16.20 17.90 17.11
CA GLU A 264 17.61 18.22 16.83
C GLU A 264 17.84 19.00 15.53
N LEU A 265 16.86 19.08 14.62
CA LEU A 265 17.06 19.69 13.29
C LEU A 265 16.57 21.14 13.14
N ASP A 266 15.66 21.61 14.00
CA ASP A 266 15.30 23.05 14.05
C ASP A 266 16.47 23.94 14.51
N ALA A 267 17.57 23.33 14.99
CA ALA A 267 18.79 24.02 15.41
C ALA A 267 19.91 24.07 14.33
N MET A 268 19.73 23.46 13.15
CA MET A 268 20.77 23.41 12.10
C MET A 268 20.40 24.14 10.80
N ASP A 269 19.39 24.99 10.82
CA ASP A 269 18.93 25.77 9.65
C ASP A 269 19.79 27.03 9.36
N THR A 270 21.10 26.98 9.61
CA THR A 270 22.03 28.10 9.37
C THR A 270 23.32 27.77 8.62
N GLU A 271 23.41 26.64 7.91
CA GLU A 271 24.47 26.42 6.91
C GLU A 271 23.92 25.84 5.60
N THR A 272 23.02 26.59 4.96
CA THR A 272 22.77 26.46 3.51
C THR A 272 23.93 27.07 2.73
N ASP A 273 25.02 26.32 2.59
CA ASP A 273 25.89 26.43 1.43
C ASP A 273 26.80 25.21 1.37
N SER A 274 26.81 24.52 0.23
CA SER A 274 27.59 23.31 -0.13
C SER A 274 26.93 21.96 0.18
N LEU A 275 26.19 21.42 -0.80
CA LEU A 275 26.05 19.99 -1.11
C LEU A 275 25.30 19.82 -2.46
N ASN A 276 25.71 20.58 -3.49
CA ASN A 276 25.51 20.14 -4.88
C ASN A 276 26.53 19.03 -5.13
N VAL A 277 26.19 17.79 -4.77
CA VAL A 277 27.03 16.63 -5.06
C VAL A 277 26.70 16.10 -6.44
N VAL A 278 27.75 16.20 -7.26
CA VAL A 278 27.87 16.10 -8.71
C VAL A 278 27.78 14.65 -9.18
N ASP A 279 27.19 14.44 -10.37
CA ASP A 279 27.10 13.18 -11.13
C ASP A 279 28.36 12.29 -11.07
N ASN A 280 29.56 12.88 -10.90
CA ASN A 280 30.84 12.19 -10.85
C ASN A 280 30.99 11.16 -9.70
N GLN A 281 30.29 11.28 -8.57
CA GLN A 281 30.45 10.33 -7.45
C GLN A 281 29.61 9.05 -7.61
N ILE A 282 28.55 9.07 -8.42
CA ILE A 282 27.77 7.87 -8.72
C ILE A 282 28.60 6.95 -9.61
N ASP A 283 29.29 7.50 -10.61
CA ASP A 283 30.21 6.72 -11.44
C ASP A 283 31.35 6.10 -10.60
N ASP A 284 31.81 6.77 -9.54
CA ASP A 284 32.79 6.20 -8.58
C ASP A 284 32.20 5.05 -7.73
N ILE A 285 30.93 5.13 -7.30
CA ILE A 285 30.23 4.01 -6.65
C ILE A 285 30.12 2.82 -7.60
N MET A 286 29.81 3.09 -8.88
CA MET A 286 29.53 2.10 -9.91
C MET A 286 30.79 1.52 -10.59
N ALA A 287 31.97 2.04 -10.27
CA ALA A 287 33.25 1.52 -10.77
C ALA A 287 33.75 0.27 -10.00
N VAL A 288 33.03 -0.14 -8.95
CA VAL A 288 33.40 -1.28 -8.09
C VAL A 288 32.54 -2.49 -8.44
N ASP A 289 33.03 -3.35 -9.33
CA ASP A 289 32.36 -4.64 -9.64
C ASP A 289 32.35 -5.56 -8.40
N VAL A 290 31.22 -6.27 -8.20
CA VAL A 290 31.09 -7.30 -7.16
C VAL A 290 31.93 -8.52 -7.53
N HIS A 291 33.12 -8.66 -6.94
CA HIS A 291 33.91 -9.89 -7.02
C HIS A 291 33.39 -10.93 -6.03
N THR A 292 32.79 -12.01 -6.52
CA THR A 292 32.19 -13.08 -5.68
C THR A 292 33.15 -13.76 -4.72
N ASP A 293 34.46 -13.71 -5.00
CA ASP A 293 35.51 -14.25 -4.14
C ASP A 293 35.70 -13.44 -2.83
N THR A 294 35.08 -12.26 -2.74
CA THR A 294 35.15 -11.37 -1.58
C THR A 294 33.96 -11.49 -0.63
N PHE A 295 32.96 -12.30 -0.97
CA PHE A 295 31.74 -12.45 -0.18
C PHE A 295 31.73 -13.73 0.67
N PRO A 296 31.00 -13.72 1.80
CA PRO A 296 30.58 -14.94 2.49
C PRO A 296 29.72 -15.83 1.59
N SER A 297 29.31 -17.02 2.02
CA SER A 297 28.50 -17.95 1.20
C SER A 297 27.10 -17.44 0.80
N SER A 298 26.70 -16.21 1.21
CA SER A 298 25.42 -15.59 0.85
C SER A 298 25.49 -14.06 0.75
N VAL A 299 24.56 -13.46 0.01
CA VAL A 299 24.43 -12.00 -0.15
C VAL A 299 23.00 -11.53 0.08
N LEU A 300 22.85 -10.33 0.65
CA LEU A 300 21.59 -9.63 0.88
C LEU A 300 21.45 -8.47 -0.09
N ILE A 301 20.50 -8.55 -1.01
CA ILE A 301 20.21 -7.49 -1.99
C ILE A 301 19.18 -6.54 -1.44
N LEU A 302 19.49 -5.25 -1.43
CA LEU A 302 18.61 -4.20 -0.89
C LEU A 302 17.72 -3.60 -1.98
N ASP A 303 16.46 -3.37 -1.60
CA ASP A 303 15.51 -2.52 -2.30
C ASP A 303 15.60 -1.05 -1.81
N THR A 304 15.21 -0.10 -2.65
CA THR A 304 15.14 1.34 -2.36
C THR A 304 14.27 1.64 -1.15
N ASN A 305 13.09 1.00 -1.05
CA ASN A 305 12.18 1.25 0.07
C ASN A 305 12.76 0.86 1.43
N ILE A 306 13.59 -0.19 1.45
CA ILE A 306 14.28 -0.66 2.65
C ILE A 306 15.38 0.31 3.06
N LEU A 307 16.14 0.86 2.10
CA LEU A 307 17.14 1.89 2.39
C LEU A 307 16.52 3.17 2.94
N ILE A 308 15.33 3.54 2.47
CA ILE A 308 14.61 4.74 2.93
C ILE A 308 14.00 4.49 4.32
N SER A 309 13.36 3.35 4.54
CA SER A 309 12.53 3.11 5.73
C SER A 309 13.32 2.51 6.90
N ASN A 310 14.47 1.87 6.65
CA ASN A 310 15.20 1.08 7.65
C ASN A 310 16.70 1.38 7.67
N LEU A 311 17.10 2.61 7.32
CA LEU A 311 18.51 3.00 7.24
C LEU A 311 19.29 2.75 8.53
N ASP A 312 18.73 3.07 9.70
CA ASP A 312 19.44 2.91 10.98
C ASP A 312 19.59 1.44 11.38
N PHE A 313 18.62 0.60 11.02
CA PHE A 313 18.76 -0.84 11.11
C PHE A 313 19.89 -1.34 10.20
N LEU A 314 19.96 -0.88 8.95
CA LEU A 314 21.02 -1.25 8.02
C LEU A 314 22.41 -0.79 8.49
N LYS A 315 22.53 0.42 9.05
CA LYS A 315 23.78 0.90 9.68
C LYS A 315 24.20 0.00 10.84
N SER A 316 23.26 -0.35 11.71
CA SER A 316 23.50 -1.23 12.87
C SER A 316 23.91 -2.63 12.43
N LEU A 317 23.22 -3.18 11.43
CA LEU A 317 23.52 -4.46 10.81
C LEU A 317 24.91 -4.45 10.16
N HIS A 318 25.24 -3.41 9.39
CA HIS A 318 26.55 -3.28 8.76
C HIS A 318 27.68 -3.20 9.80
N SER A 319 27.49 -2.44 10.88
CA SER A 319 28.45 -2.36 12.00
C SER A 319 28.65 -3.72 12.67
N LEU A 320 27.56 -4.44 12.93
CA LEU A 320 27.60 -5.78 13.51
C LEU A 320 28.32 -6.77 12.58
N LEU A 321 28.00 -6.78 11.29
CA LEU A 321 28.65 -7.64 10.30
C LEU A 321 30.15 -7.37 10.22
N ARG A 322 30.56 -6.10 10.27
CA ARG A 322 31.97 -5.69 10.25
C ARG A 322 32.73 -6.12 11.51
N SER A 323 32.05 -6.24 12.65
CA SER A 323 32.65 -6.70 13.91
C SER A 323 32.90 -8.21 13.97
N ASN A 324 32.31 -8.98 13.05
CA ASN A 324 32.49 -10.42 12.98
C ASN A 324 33.73 -10.80 12.16
N LEU A 325 34.57 -11.71 12.70
CA LEU A 325 35.75 -12.25 12.01
C LEU A 325 35.41 -12.97 10.68
N CYS A 326 34.21 -13.54 10.58
CA CYS A 326 33.66 -14.15 9.38
C CYS A 326 32.17 -13.76 9.27
N PRO A 327 31.83 -12.68 8.56
CA PRO A 327 30.43 -12.27 8.40
C PRO A 327 29.65 -13.36 7.65
N PRO A 328 28.39 -13.64 8.02
CA PRO A 328 27.59 -14.70 7.41
C PRO A 328 27.09 -14.36 5.99
N PHE A 329 26.94 -13.08 5.68
CA PHE A 329 26.53 -12.57 4.37
C PHE A 329 27.10 -11.16 4.12
N GLY A 330 27.23 -10.79 2.85
CA GLY A 330 27.51 -9.40 2.44
C GLY A 330 26.24 -8.68 1.99
N ILE A 331 26.31 -7.36 1.89
CA ILE A 331 25.18 -6.52 1.44
C ILE A 331 25.48 -6.03 0.02
N VAL A 332 24.50 -6.10 -0.86
CA VAL A 332 24.59 -5.61 -2.23
C VAL A 332 23.48 -4.60 -2.48
N VAL A 333 23.85 -3.44 -3.01
CA VAL A 333 22.92 -2.40 -3.44
C VAL A 333 22.92 -2.33 -4.97
N PRO A 334 21.79 -2.63 -5.64
CA PRO A 334 21.68 -2.49 -7.08
C PRO A 334 21.88 -1.04 -7.54
N ASP A 335 22.46 -0.86 -8.73
CA ASP A 335 22.67 0.47 -9.32
C ASP A 335 21.38 1.29 -9.50
N ILE A 336 20.29 0.61 -9.82
CA ILE A 336 18.98 1.23 -9.96
C ILE A 336 18.52 1.88 -8.65
N VAL A 337 18.81 1.24 -7.51
CA VAL A 337 18.43 1.74 -6.19
C VAL A 337 19.15 3.06 -5.89
N ILE A 338 20.44 3.15 -6.23
CA ILE A 338 21.20 4.40 -6.10
C ILE A 338 20.62 5.50 -6.99
N ARG A 339 20.23 5.18 -8.23
CA ARG A 339 19.62 6.15 -9.14
C ARG A 339 18.25 6.62 -8.67
N GLU A 340 17.45 5.75 -8.06
CA GLU A 340 16.17 6.12 -7.48
C GLU A 340 16.34 7.04 -6.27
N LEU A 341 17.29 6.75 -5.38
CA LEU A 341 17.64 7.63 -4.26
C LEU A 341 18.11 9.00 -4.75
N ASP A 342 18.93 9.03 -5.80
CA ASP A 342 19.44 10.27 -6.38
C ASP A 342 18.32 11.11 -7.01
N ALA A 343 17.42 10.49 -7.78
CA ALA A 343 16.26 11.17 -8.37
C ALA A 343 15.29 11.72 -7.31
N GLN A 344 15.22 11.09 -6.14
CA GLN A 344 14.33 11.50 -5.04
C GLN A 344 14.93 12.61 -4.16
N LYS A 345 16.27 12.81 -4.18
CA LYS A 345 16.97 13.78 -3.32
C LYS A 345 16.54 15.23 -3.57
N ASP A 346 16.21 15.57 -4.80
CA ASP A 346 15.84 16.94 -5.22
C ASP A 346 14.31 17.15 -5.30
N SER A 347 13.53 16.16 -4.88
CA SER A 347 12.08 16.26 -4.88
C SER A 347 11.57 17.11 -3.71
N ASN A 348 10.58 17.97 -3.94
CA ASN A 348 9.88 18.76 -2.89
C ASN A 348 8.99 17.89 -1.96
N ARG A 349 9.21 16.57 -1.92
CA ARG A 349 8.46 15.64 -1.08
C ARG A 349 9.19 15.42 0.25
N GLY A 350 8.42 15.13 1.30
CA GLY A 350 8.93 14.88 2.66
C GLY A 350 9.89 13.69 2.81
N ILE A 351 10.24 12.99 1.73
CA ILE A 351 11.15 11.83 1.70
C ILE A 351 12.57 12.25 1.25
N SER A 352 12.75 13.46 0.70
CA SER A 352 14.05 13.93 0.17
C SER A 352 15.20 13.87 1.18
N HIS A 353 14.94 14.16 2.45
CA HIS A 353 15.94 14.07 3.52
C HIS A 353 16.36 12.60 3.80
N LEU A 354 15.43 11.65 3.77
CA LEU A 354 15.72 10.22 3.92
C LEU A 354 16.55 9.70 2.74
N SER A 355 16.19 10.09 1.51
CA SER A 355 16.95 9.72 0.32
C SER A 355 18.38 10.27 0.35
N ARG A 356 18.57 11.52 0.82
CA ARG A 356 19.90 12.11 1.02
C ARG A 356 20.72 11.35 2.07
N ALA A 357 20.11 10.98 3.20
CA ALA A 357 20.77 10.24 4.27
C ALA A 357 21.21 8.84 3.78
N ALA A 358 20.34 8.13 3.06
CA ALA A 358 20.63 6.82 2.49
C ALA A 358 21.74 6.90 1.42
N LEU A 359 21.68 7.88 0.53
CA LEU A 359 22.70 8.09 -0.51
C LEU A 359 24.07 8.42 0.10
N THR A 360 24.10 9.26 1.13
CA THR A 360 25.32 9.60 1.87
C THR A 360 25.94 8.36 2.50
N TRP A 361 25.13 7.53 3.16
CA TRP A 361 25.59 6.27 3.75
C TRP A 361 26.16 5.30 2.70
N CYS A 362 25.52 5.19 1.54
CA CYS A 362 26.01 4.37 0.43
C CYS A 362 27.37 4.88 -0.08
N LEU A 363 27.52 6.19 -0.27
CA LEU A 363 28.78 6.82 -0.68
C LEU A 363 29.91 6.56 0.32
N ASP A 364 29.62 6.66 1.63
CA ASP A 364 30.61 6.39 2.68
C ASP A 364 31.03 4.92 2.71
N CYS A 365 30.08 4.00 2.46
CA CYS A 365 30.37 2.59 2.30
C CYS A 365 31.26 2.32 1.07
N ALA A 366 30.98 2.96 -0.07
CA ALA A 366 31.76 2.81 -1.29
C ALA A 366 33.22 3.28 -1.13
N LYS A 367 33.45 4.37 -0.39
CA LYS A 367 34.79 4.91 -0.10
C LYS A 367 35.61 4.00 0.83
N SER A 368 34.96 3.13 1.60
CA SER A 368 35.64 2.23 2.52
C SER A 368 36.03 0.92 1.82
N SER A 369 37.34 0.71 1.61
CA SER A 369 37.86 -0.48 0.93
C SER A 369 37.48 -1.81 1.60
N ASN A 370 37.19 -1.78 2.91
CA ASN A 370 36.78 -2.93 3.72
C ASN A 370 35.26 -2.97 4.00
N SER A 371 34.45 -2.19 3.28
CA SER A 371 32.99 -2.26 3.40
C SER A 371 32.46 -3.61 2.92
N LEU A 372 31.54 -4.18 3.70
CA LEU A 372 30.75 -5.36 3.33
C LEU A 372 29.53 -5.02 2.46
N VAL A 373 29.26 -3.73 2.28
CA VAL A 373 28.30 -3.21 1.30
C VAL A 373 29.02 -3.00 -0.02
N LYS A 374 28.56 -3.67 -1.07
CA LYS A 374 29.03 -3.47 -2.46
C LYS A 374 27.87 -3.04 -3.35
N PHE A 375 28.21 -2.55 -4.53
CA PHE A 375 27.27 -1.99 -5.49
C PHE A 375 27.36 -2.80 -6.77
N GLU A 376 26.22 -3.22 -7.31
CA GLU A 376 26.20 -4.09 -8.49
C GLU A 376 25.37 -3.45 -9.61
N ARG A 377 25.93 -3.45 -10.81
CA ARG A 377 25.26 -2.92 -11.99
C ARG A 377 24.34 -3.96 -12.61
N SER A 378 23.09 -3.60 -12.82
CA SER A 378 22.18 -4.49 -13.56
C SER A 378 22.60 -4.65 -15.01
N SER A 379 22.59 -5.89 -15.51
CA SER A 379 22.82 -6.18 -16.95
C SER A 379 21.64 -5.79 -17.84
N LEU A 380 20.49 -5.44 -17.25
CA LEU A 380 19.27 -5.03 -17.93
C LEU A 380 19.17 -3.50 -17.96
N ILE A 381 19.64 -2.88 -19.04
CA ILE A 381 19.75 -1.41 -19.13
C ILE A 381 18.40 -0.74 -19.45
N ASP A 382 17.53 -1.42 -20.22
CA ASP A 382 16.24 -0.89 -20.72
C ASP A 382 15.00 -1.50 -20.03
N ALA A 383 15.18 -2.10 -18.84
CA ALA A 383 14.10 -2.76 -18.10
C ALA A 383 13.51 -1.87 -17.00
N GLU A 384 12.30 -2.21 -16.53
CA GLU A 384 11.67 -1.54 -15.38
C GLU A 384 12.54 -1.69 -14.11
N ASN A 385 12.39 -0.78 -13.15
CA ASN A 385 13.26 -0.73 -11.97
C ASN A 385 13.25 -2.05 -11.18
N ASP A 386 12.07 -2.65 -11.00
CA ASP A 386 11.89 -3.96 -10.38
C ASP A 386 12.64 -5.06 -11.13
N ASP A 387 12.55 -5.07 -12.46
CA ASP A 387 13.25 -6.05 -13.31
C ASP A 387 14.77 -5.89 -13.21
N ARG A 388 15.25 -4.66 -12.99
CA ARG A 388 16.67 -4.39 -12.80
C ARG A 388 17.19 -4.89 -11.47
N ILE A 389 16.40 -4.77 -10.40
CA ILE A 389 16.69 -5.34 -9.07
C ILE A 389 16.70 -6.87 -9.16
N ILE A 390 15.68 -7.47 -9.79
CA ILE A 390 15.59 -8.93 -9.98
C ILE A 390 16.73 -9.43 -10.87
N GLY A 391 17.08 -8.69 -11.93
CA GLY A 391 18.20 -9.03 -12.81
C GLY A 391 19.55 -9.03 -12.08
N CYS A 392 19.76 -8.10 -11.15
CA CYS A 392 20.91 -8.09 -10.25
C CYS A 392 20.93 -9.35 -9.36
N ALA A 393 19.78 -9.71 -8.79
CA ALA A 393 19.63 -10.93 -7.99
C ALA A 393 19.93 -12.20 -8.78
N ALA A 394 19.37 -12.33 -9.98
CA ALA A 394 19.59 -13.48 -10.86
C ALA A 394 21.06 -13.59 -11.30
N HIS A 395 21.73 -12.46 -11.56
CA HIS A 395 23.15 -12.46 -11.93
C HIS A 395 24.03 -13.09 -10.83
N LEU A 396 23.81 -12.67 -9.58
CA LEU A 396 24.57 -13.16 -8.43
C LEU A 396 24.17 -14.57 -8.02
N GLN A 397 22.91 -14.94 -8.24
CA GLN A 397 22.40 -16.26 -7.89
C GLN A 397 23.09 -17.41 -8.62
N SER A 398 23.61 -17.15 -9.83
CA SER A 398 24.43 -18.13 -10.56
C SER A 398 25.73 -18.51 -9.85
N LYS A 399 26.14 -17.76 -8.81
CA LYS A 399 27.43 -17.88 -8.14
C LYS A 399 27.32 -18.04 -6.62
N ILE A 400 26.26 -17.52 -5.99
CA ILE A 400 26.11 -17.45 -4.53
C ILE A 400 24.64 -17.52 -4.10
N LEU A 401 24.35 -17.88 -2.84
CA LEU A 401 23.00 -17.78 -2.29
C LEU A 401 22.58 -16.30 -2.18
N VAL A 402 21.46 -15.94 -2.82
CA VAL A 402 20.95 -14.56 -2.84
C VAL A 402 19.68 -14.46 -2.01
N LEU A 403 19.68 -13.49 -1.11
CA LEU A 403 18.53 -13.07 -0.29
C LEU A 403 18.05 -11.70 -0.79
N LEU A 404 16.84 -11.62 -1.34
CA LEU A 404 16.25 -10.33 -1.72
C LEU A 404 15.53 -9.74 -0.52
N PHE A 405 15.93 -8.54 -0.10
CA PHE A 405 15.37 -7.84 1.05
C PHE A 405 14.48 -6.69 0.58
N THR A 406 13.17 -6.89 0.66
CA THR A 406 12.16 -5.94 0.17
C THR A 406 10.93 -5.93 1.07
N ASN A 407 10.26 -4.79 1.13
CA ASN A 407 8.91 -4.66 1.70
C ASN A 407 7.84 -4.46 0.61
N ASP A 408 8.23 -4.51 -0.67
CA ASP A 408 7.33 -4.44 -1.81
C ASP A 408 6.82 -5.84 -2.18
N LYS A 409 5.53 -6.07 -1.92
CA LYS A 409 4.87 -7.34 -2.22
C LYS A 409 4.83 -7.63 -3.72
N SER A 410 4.80 -6.61 -4.58
CA SER A 410 4.80 -6.77 -6.03
C SER A 410 6.17 -7.24 -6.51
N LEU A 411 7.24 -6.62 -5.99
CA LEU A 411 8.62 -7.04 -6.26
C LEU A 411 8.87 -8.47 -5.75
N ALA A 412 8.36 -8.81 -4.56
CA ALA A 412 8.47 -10.15 -4.00
C ALA A 412 7.81 -11.21 -4.89
N ILE A 413 6.54 -10.99 -5.28
CA ILE A 413 5.81 -11.92 -6.18
C ILE A 413 6.52 -12.03 -7.53
N LYS A 414 7.03 -10.92 -8.07
CA LYS A 414 7.74 -10.90 -9.35
C LYS A 414 9.06 -11.68 -9.26
N ALA A 415 9.82 -11.53 -8.18
CA ALA A 415 11.06 -12.28 -7.95
C ALA A 415 10.83 -13.79 -7.78
N GLU A 416 9.73 -14.20 -7.13
CA GLU A 416 9.30 -15.60 -7.03
C GLU A 416 9.01 -16.21 -8.41
N SER A 417 8.43 -15.43 -9.32
CA SER A 417 8.04 -15.90 -10.66
C SER A 417 9.22 -16.11 -11.63
N VAL A 418 10.37 -15.47 -11.38
CA VAL A 418 11.57 -15.55 -12.24
C VAL A 418 12.39 -16.82 -11.97
N GLY A 419 12.10 -17.55 -10.89
CA GLY A 419 12.74 -18.82 -10.54
C GLY A 419 12.16 -20.07 -11.22
N GLY A 420 11.11 -19.94 -12.02
CA GLY A 420 10.36 -21.07 -12.62
C GLY A 420 10.91 -21.60 -13.95
#